data_AF-A0A8E1VUU3-F1
#
_entry.id   AF-A0A8E1VUU3-F1
#
_cell.length_a   1.000
_cell.length_b   1.000
_cell.length_c   1.000
_cell.angle_alpha   90.00
_cell.angle_beta   90.00
_cell.angle_gamma   90.00
#
_symmetry.space_group_name_H-M   'P 1'
#
loop_
_entity.id
_entity.type
_entity.pdbx_description
1 polymer ?
#
loop_
_entity_poly.entity_id
_entity_poly.type
_entity_poly.pdbx_seq_one_letter_code
_entity_poly.pdbx_strand_id
1 'polypeptide(L)'
;MPTEEHHHHGPVIHGGVHNSQLAWNNRNVTQNFAHTEQVAPGFEEVAQVVAKVKRQLNDLGLPDADARDAGENADAVLAEVVKPKPDRGIVRTCLTALKKVLDPLALGLLTGAREGAVATGKSLVHALTQLSF
;
A
#
# COMPACT_ATOMS: atom_id res chain seq x y z
N MET A 1 12.48 -37.79 34.96
CA MET A 1 13.23 -36.51 34.99
C MET A 1 13.72 -36.26 33.56
N PRO A 2 13.04 -35.46 32.73
CA PRO A 2 13.56 -35.16 31.39
C PRO A 2 14.57 -34.02 31.48
N THR A 3 15.71 -34.21 30.82
CA THR A 3 16.77 -33.20 30.64
C THR A 3 16.41 -32.39 29.40
N GLU A 4 16.31 -31.07 29.52
CA GLU A 4 16.07 -30.17 28.39
C GLU A 4 17.28 -30.16 27.45
N GLU A 5 17.10 -30.64 26.22
CA GLU A 5 18.05 -30.42 25.13
C GLU A 5 17.74 -29.09 24.43
N HIS A 6 18.71 -28.19 24.44
CA HIS A 6 18.58 -26.87 23.84
C HIS A 6 18.89 -26.97 22.33
N HIS A 7 17.87 -27.21 21.52
CA HIS A 7 18.00 -27.26 20.07
C HIS A 7 17.83 -25.83 19.49
N HIS A 8 18.93 -25.17 19.16
CA HIS A 8 18.93 -23.95 18.35
C HIS A 8 18.55 -24.28 16.90
N HIS A 9 17.27 -24.48 16.63
CA HIS A 9 16.73 -24.60 15.28
C HIS A 9 16.00 -23.30 14.91
N GLY A 10 16.75 -22.30 14.49
CA GLY A 10 16.21 -21.26 13.62
C GLY A 10 15.90 -21.88 12.24
N PRO A 11 14.81 -21.52 11.57
CA PRO A 11 14.44 -22.13 10.30
C PRO A 11 15.51 -21.84 9.24
N VAL A 12 16.21 -22.89 8.81
CA VAL A 12 17.10 -22.87 7.65
C VAL A 12 16.23 -23.02 6.40
N ILE A 13 16.12 -21.96 5.61
CA ILE A 13 15.45 -22.01 4.32
C ILE A 13 16.49 -22.40 3.26
N HIS A 14 16.46 -23.66 2.85
CA HIS A 14 17.11 -24.13 1.62
C HIS A 14 16.03 -24.27 0.54
N GLY A 15 16.01 -23.38 -0.44
CA GLY A 15 15.09 -23.42 -1.57
C GLY A 15 14.90 -22.02 -2.16
N GLY A 16 14.95 -21.89 -3.49
CA GLY A 16 14.88 -20.62 -4.21
C GLY A 16 13.77 -19.70 -3.69
N VAL A 17 14.13 -18.45 -3.45
CA VAL A 17 13.33 -17.46 -2.73
C VAL A 17 12.09 -17.08 -3.56
N HIS A 18 11.01 -17.86 -3.45
CA HIS A 18 9.70 -17.57 -4.02
C HIS A 18 8.61 -17.86 -2.98
N ASN A 19 8.73 -17.22 -1.82
CA ASN A 19 7.63 -17.10 -0.84
C ASN A 19 7.95 -16.05 0.22
N SER A 20 8.48 -14.89 -0.22
CA SER A 20 8.64 -13.75 0.67
C SER A 20 7.26 -13.28 1.12
N GLN A 21 6.83 -13.75 2.29
CA GLN A 21 5.75 -13.12 3.03
C GLN A 21 6.19 -11.68 3.28
N LEU A 22 5.57 -10.75 2.57
CA LEU A 22 5.79 -9.32 2.72
C LEU A 22 5.15 -8.87 4.05
N ALA A 23 5.83 -9.20 5.15
CA ALA A 23 5.53 -8.69 6.48
C ALA A 23 5.99 -7.23 6.56
N TRP A 24 5.16 -6.32 6.06
CA TRP A 24 5.40 -4.88 6.17
C TRP A 24 5.08 -4.44 7.60
N ASN A 25 6.06 -4.61 8.47
CA ASN A 25 6.23 -4.08 9.83
C ASN A 25 5.08 -3.15 10.33
N ASN A 26 4.10 -3.72 11.06
CA ASN A 26 3.75 -3.37 12.45
C ASN A 26 2.45 -4.10 12.91
N ARG A 27 2.57 -4.96 13.95
CA ARG A 27 1.58 -5.49 14.92
C ARG A 27 0.14 -5.88 14.55
N ASN A 28 -0.35 -5.69 13.34
CA ASN A 28 -1.65 -6.21 12.94
C ASN A 28 -1.57 -6.61 11.48
N VAL A 29 -1.41 -7.91 11.27
CA VAL A 29 -1.45 -8.55 9.95
C VAL A 29 -2.89 -8.49 9.48
N THR A 30 -3.26 -7.45 8.73
CA THR A 30 -4.46 -7.53 7.90
C THR A 30 -4.06 -8.27 6.62
N GLN A 31 -4.03 -9.59 6.72
CA GLN A 31 -4.05 -10.51 5.58
C GLN A 31 -5.38 -10.29 4.84
N ASN A 32 -5.42 -9.31 3.95
CA ASN A 32 -6.50 -9.20 2.97
C ASN A 32 -5.91 -9.10 1.56
N PHE A 33 -5.00 -10.03 1.27
CA PHE A 33 -4.62 -10.43 -0.07
C PHE A 33 -4.44 -11.94 0.00
N ALA A 34 -5.56 -12.68 -0.01
CA ALA A 34 -5.59 -14.14 -0.11
C ALA A 34 -5.14 -14.66 -1.50
N HIS A 35 -4.29 -13.90 -2.18
CA HIS A 35 -3.63 -14.30 -3.41
C HIS A 35 -2.17 -13.88 -3.34
N THR A 36 -1.30 -14.88 -3.24
CA THR A 36 0.16 -14.83 -3.31
C THR A 36 0.62 -14.39 -4.70
N GLU A 37 0.18 -13.23 -5.19
CA GLU A 37 0.72 -12.66 -6.41
C GLU A 37 1.97 -11.84 -6.08
N GLN A 38 3.09 -12.23 -6.69
CA GLN A 38 4.36 -11.55 -6.52
C GLN A 38 4.31 -10.22 -7.26
N VAL A 39 4.54 -9.11 -6.55
CA VAL A 39 4.70 -7.78 -7.16
C VAL A 39 5.86 -7.83 -8.16
N ALA A 40 5.64 -7.29 -9.35
CA ALA A 40 6.64 -7.25 -10.39
C ALA A 40 7.87 -6.42 -9.96
N PRO A 41 9.09 -6.84 -10.35
CA PRO A 41 10.31 -6.11 -10.02
C PRO A 41 10.27 -4.65 -10.47
N GLY A 42 10.62 -3.73 -9.56
CA GLY A 42 10.62 -2.29 -9.78
C GLY A 42 9.29 -1.58 -9.46
N PHE A 43 8.29 -2.31 -8.97
CA PHE A 43 7.00 -1.75 -8.52
C PHE A 43 6.72 -1.97 -7.03
N GLU A 44 7.68 -2.51 -6.28
CA GLU A 44 7.52 -2.82 -4.86
C GLU A 44 7.26 -1.55 -4.03
N GLU A 45 7.98 -0.47 -4.32
CA GLU A 45 7.79 0.82 -3.65
C GLU A 45 6.40 1.41 -3.95
N VAL A 46 5.94 1.28 -5.21
CA VAL A 46 4.61 1.72 -5.62
C VAL A 46 3.54 0.94 -4.85
N ALA A 47 3.66 -0.39 -4.79
CA ALA A 47 2.73 -1.24 -4.05
C ALA A 47 2.68 -0.85 -2.56
N GLN A 48 3.84 -0.57 -1.95
CA GLN A 48 3.93 -0.14 -0.55
C GLN A 48 3.22 1.19 -0.28
N VAL A 49 3.51 2.21 -1.09
CA VAL A 49 2.91 3.53 -0.92
C VAL A 49 1.41 3.48 -1.16
N VAL A 50 0.95 2.77 -2.21
CA VAL A 50 -0.47 2.66 -2.53
C VAL A 50 -1.25 1.88 -1.45
N ALA A 51 -0.70 0.78 -0.94
CA ALA A 51 -1.33 0.06 0.18
C ALA A 51 -1.41 0.92 1.44
N LYS A 52 -0.40 1.76 1.71
CA LYS A 52 -0.43 2.73 2.81
C LYS A 52 -1.53 3.77 2.59
N VAL A 53 -1.63 4.36 1.40
CA VAL A 53 -2.71 5.28 1.02
C VAL A 53 -4.07 4.62 1.30
N LYS A 54 -4.31 3.42 0.75
CA LYS A 54 -5.57 2.69 0.90
C LYS A 54 -5.97 2.48 2.36
N ARG A 55 -5.02 2.10 3.22
CA ARG A 55 -5.28 1.95 4.67
C ARG A 55 -5.69 3.26 5.34
N GLN A 56 -5.07 4.37 4.93
CA GLN A 56 -5.33 5.67 5.52
C GLN A 56 -6.59 6.34 4.97
N LEU A 57 -7.06 5.99 3.77
CA LEU A 57 -8.27 6.60 3.15
C LEU A 57 -9.49 6.58 4.07
N ASN A 58 -9.77 5.45 4.72
CA ASN A 58 -10.91 5.30 5.63
C ASN A 58 -10.83 6.20 6.87
N ASP A 59 -9.62 6.60 7.26
CA ASP A 59 -9.38 7.43 8.44
C ASP A 59 -9.46 8.93 8.15
N LEU A 60 -9.45 9.35 6.88
CA LEU A 60 -9.39 10.75 6.46
C LEU A 60 -10.74 11.48 6.56
N GLY A 61 -11.85 10.74 6.61
CA GLY A 61 -13.19 11.34 6.56
C GLY A 61 -13.47 12.05 5.23
N LEU A 62 -12.93 11.50 4.13
CA LEU A 62 -13.26 11.93 2.78
C LEU A 62 -14.75 11.72 2.50
N PRO A 63 -15.37 12.53 1.63
CA PRO A 63 -16.69 12.23 1.10
C PRO A 63 -16.73 10.81 0.51
N ASP A 64 -17.84 10.09 0.66
CA ASP A 64 -17.96 8.69 0.24
C ASP A 64 -17.57 8.47 -1.24
N ALA A 65 -17.90 9.42 -2.11
CA ALA A 65 -17.52 9.38 -3.52
C ALA A 65 -16.00 9.47 -3.71
N ASP A 66 -15.34 10.42 -3.04
CA ASP A 66 -13.89 10.61 -3.13
C ASP A 66 -13.13 9.42 -2.49
N ALA A 67 -13.61 8.93 -1.34
CA ALA A 67 -13.06 7.76 -0.67
C ALA A 67 -13.14 6.51 -1.56
N ARG A 68 -14.29 6.32 -2.22
CA ARG A 68 -14.51 5.22 -3.17
C ARG A 68 -13.60 5.35 -4.39
N ASP A 69 -13.58 6.50 -5.04
CA ASP A 69 -12.75 6.74 -6.22
C ASP A 69 -11.26 6.54 -5.91
N ALA A 70 -10.80 7.03 -4.76
CA ALA A 70 -9.42 6.78 -4.32
C ALA A 70 -9.18 5.30 -4.01
N GLY A 71 -10.14 4.60 -3.40
CA GLY A 71 -10.05 3.16 -3.16
C GLY A 71 -9.94 2.35 -4.44
N GLU A 72 -10.81 2.63 -5.42
CA GLU A 72 -10.83 1.96 -6.73
C GLU A 72 -9.52 2.20 -7.50
N ASN A 73 -9.00 3.43 -7.50
CA ASN A 73 -7.71 3.72 -8.13
C ASN A 73 -6.53 3.06 -7.41
N ALA A 74 -6.56 2.96 -6.08
CA ALA A 74 -5.54 2.24 -5.32
C ALA A 74 -5.57 0.74 -5.67
N ASP A 75 -6.76 0.15 -5.76
CA ASP A 75 -6.92 -1.26 -6.13
C ASP A 75 -6.50 -1.53 -7.57
N ALA A 76 -6.79 -0.61 -8.50
CA ALA A 76 -6.32 -0.72 -9.87
C ALA A 76 -4.79 -0.74 -9.97
N VAL A 77 -4.08 0.10 -9.19
CA VAL A 77 -2.61 0.06 -9.16
C VAL A 77 -2.12 -1.26 -8.58
N LEU A 78 -2.67 -1.69 -7.43
CA LEU A 78 -2.24 -2.94 -6.79
C LEU A 78 -2.49 -4.16 -7.69
N ALA A 79 -3.59 -4.17 -8.44
CA ALA A 79 -3.89 -5.21 -9.43
C ALA A 79 -3.00 -5.12 -10.69
N GLU A 80 -2.49 -3.94 -11.05
CA GLU A 80 -1.59 -3.77 -12.19
C GLU A 80 -0.17 -4.26 -11.86
N VAL A 81 0.35 -3.89 -10.68
CA VAL A 81 1.74 -4.19 -10.30
C VAL A 81 2.00 -5.66 -9.99
N VAL A 82 0.95 -6.47 -9.78
CA VAL A 82 1.05 -7.92 -9.61
C VAL A 82 0.99 -8.68 -10.94
N LYS A 83 0.71 -8.00 -12.05
CA LYS A 83 0.70 -8.64 -13.38
C LYS A 83 2.11 -9.08 -13.76
N PRO A 84 2.26 -10.16 -14.56
CA PRO A 84 3.56 -10.59 -15.08
C PRO A 84 4.30 -9.52 -15.91
N LYS A 85 3.55 -8.62 -16.54
CA LYS A 85 4.06 -7.47 -17.30
C LYS A 85 3.20 -6.24 -16.97
N PRO A 86 3.52 -5.50 -15.89
CA PRO A 86 2.77 -4.30 -15.54
C PRO A 86 2.97 -3.19 -16.57
N ASP A 87 1.89 -2.48 -16.87
CA ASP A 87 1.92 -1.28 -17.69
C ASP A 87 2.18 -0.04 -16.83
N ARG A 88 3.36 0.57 -17.02
CA ARG A 88 3.74 1.81 -16.33
C ARG A 88 2.81 2.99 -16.62
N GLY A 89 2.22 3.05 -17.81
CA GLY A 89 1.25 4.06 -18.20
C GLY A 89 -0.04 3.95 -17.39
N ILE A 90 -0.53 2.73 -17.18
CA ILE A 90 -1.70 2.46 -16.32
C ILE A 90 -1.37 2.83 -14.87
N VAL A 91 -0.25 2.33 -14.33
CA VAL A 91 0.18 2.65 -12.96
C VAL A 91 0.28 4.16 -12.75
N ARG A 92 0.95 4.88 -13.66
CA ARG A 92 1.09 6.34 -13.58
C ARG A 92 -0.26 7.06 -13.66
N THR A 93 -1.17 6.59 -14.50
CA THR A 93 -2.51 7.18 -14.67
C THR A 93 -3.31 7.05 -13.37
N CYS A 94 -3.37 5.85 -12.80
CA CYS A 94 -4.08 5.60 -11.54
C CYS A 94 -3.42 6.34 -10.35
N LEU A 95 -2.09 6.42 -10.29
CA LEU A 95 -1.40 7.23 -9.29
C LEU A 95 -1.68 8.73 -9.42
N THR A 96 -1.84 9.23 -10.65
CA THR A 96 -2.24 10.61 -10.91
C THR A 96 -3.69 10.86 -10.48
N ALA A 97 -4.58 9.90 -10.70
CA ALA A 97 -5.96 9.97 -10.21
C ALA A 97 -6.01 9.99 -8.67
N LEU A 98 -5.23 9.14 -8.00
CA LEU A 98 -5.08 9.17 -6.54
C LEU A 98 -4.63 10.54 -6.02
N LYS A 99 -3.61 11.15 -6.66
CA LYS A 99 -3.16 12.50 -6.29
C LYS A 99 -4.27 13.53 -6.43
N LYS A 100 -5.00 13.53 -7.54
CA LYS A 100 -6.10 14.48 -7.79
C LYS A 100 -7.20 14.43 -6.73
N VAL A 101 -7.51 13.24 -6.19
CA VAL A 101 -8.48 13.10 -5.10
C VAL A 101 -7.91 13.59 -3.76
N LEU A 102 -6.63 13.35 -3.51
CA LEU A 102 -5.97 13.72 -2.25
C LEU A 102 -5.49 15.17 -2.20
N ASP A 103 -5.30 15.84 -3.34
CA ASP A 103 -4.81 17.22 -3.42
C ASP A 103 -5.76 18.22 -2.72
N PRO A 104 -7.09 18.22 -2.97
CA PRO A 104 -8.03 19.07 -2.23
C PRO A 104 -7.98 18.84 -0.72
N LEU A 105 -7.76 17.59 -0.28
CA LEU A 105 -7.59 17.26 1.14
C LEU A 105 -6.30 17.86 1.71
N ALA A 106 -5.18 17.67 1.00
CA ALA A 106 -3.88 18.20 1.40
C ALA A 106 -3.85 19.74 1.45
N LEU A 107 -4.66 20.39 0.61
CA LEU A 107 -4.84 21.84 0.60
C LEU A 107 -5.86 22.33 1.65
N GLY A 108 -6.55 21.44 2.36
CA GLY A 108 -7.58 21.79 3.34
C GLY A 108 -8.85 22.38 2.72
N LEU A 109 -9.11 22.08 1.45
CA LEU A 109 -10.28 22.57 0.71
C LEU A 109 -11.54 21.72 0.96
N LEU A 110 -11.37 20.51 1.50
CA LEU A 110 -12.48 19.63 1.86
C LEU A 110 -13.04 20.00 3.24
N THR A 111 -14.26 20.52 3.25
CA THR A 111 -15.01 20.79 4.48
C THR A 111 -15.52 19.47 5.07
N GLY A 112 -15.35 19.26 6.38
CA GLY A 112 -15.78 18.03 7.05
C GLY A 112 -14.72 16.93 7.17
N ALA A 113 -13.50 17.16 6.65
CA ALA A 113 -12.38 16.27 6.90
C ALA A 113 -12.04 16.20 8.41
N ARG A 114 -11.60 15.03 8.88
CA ARG A 114 -11.26 14.82 10.30
C ARG A 114 -10.06 15.66 10.73
N GLU A 115 -9.95 15.91 12.03
CA GLU A 115 -8.76 16.54 12.60
C GLU A 115 -7.50 15.73 12.24
N GLY A 116 -6.47 16.41 11.74
CA GLY A 116 -5.25 15.76 11.22
C GLY A 116 -5.34 15.20 9.79
N ALA A 117 -6.52 15.18 9.16
CA ALA A 117 -6.67 14.67 7.78
C ALA A 117 -5.89 15.49 6.75
N VAL A 118 -5.73 16.80 6.95
CA VAL A 118 -4.90 17.67 6.10
C VAL A 118 -3.42 17.28 6.20
N ALA A 119 -2.91 17.03 7.41
CA ALA A 119 -1.52 16.63 7.61
C ALA A 119 -1.25 15.24 7.00
N THR A 120 -2.18 14.30 7.20
CA THR A 120 -2.13 12.98 6.57
C THR A 120 -2.22 13.08 5.05
N GLY A 121 -3.14 13.88 4.51
CA GLY A 121 -3.29 14.14 3.07
C GLY A 121 -2.00 14.69 2.45
N LYS A 122 -1.35 15.67 3.10
CA LYS A 122 -0.03 16.18 2.68
C LYS A 122 1.04 15.09 2.67
N SER A 123 1.10 14.25 3.70
CA SER A 123 2.04 13.13 3.76
C SER A 123 1.79 12.11 2.64
N LEU A 124 0.53 11.84 2.30
CA LEU A 124 0.16 10.91 1.25
C LEU A 124 0.50 11.44 -0.14
N VAL A 125 0.13 12.70 -0.45
CA VAL A 125 0.49 13.36 -1.70
C VAL A 125 2.00 13.45 -1.87
N HIS A 126 2.72 13.77 -0.79
CA HIS A 126 4.18 13.77 -0.81
C HIS A 126 4.75 12.39 -1.11
N ALA A 127 4.30 11.33 -0.43
CA ALA A 127 4.75 9.97 -0.70
C ALA A 127 4.49 9.54 -2.15
N LEU A 128 3.31 9.84 -2.69
CA LEU A 128 2.96 9.56 -4.09
C LEU A 128 3.82 10.37 -5.08
N THR A 129 4.34 11.53 -4.66
CA THR A 129 5.19 12.41 -5.49
C THR A 129 6.66 11.98 -5.47
N GLN A 130 7.12 11.33 -4.40
CA GLN A 130 8.47 10.75 -4.33
C GLN A 130 8.62 9.47 -5.15
N LEU A 131 7.51 8.81 -5.50
CA LEU A 131 7.56 7.66 -6.38
C LEU A 131 8.13 8.07 -7.76
N SER A 132 9.25 7.47 -8.10
CA SER A 132 9.98 7.70 -9.34
C SER A 132 9.71 6.55 -10.30
N PHE A 133 9.06 6.81 -11.44
CA PHE A 133 8.79 5.83 -12.51
C PHE A 133 8.85 6.45 -13.90
#